data_AF-A0A7X3I6G4-F1
#
_entry.id   AF-A0A7X3I6G4-F1
#
_cell.length_a   1.000
_cell.length_b   1.000
_cell.length_c   1.000
_cell.angle_alpha   90.00
_cell.angle_beta   90.00
_cell.angle_gamma   90.00
#
_symmetry.space_group_name_H-M   'P 1'
#
loop_
_entity.id
_entity.type
_entity.pdbx_description
1 polymer ?
#
loop_
_entity_poly.entity_id
_entity_poly.type
_entity_poly.pdbx_seq_one_letter_code
_entity_poly.pdbx_strand_id
1 'polypeptide(L)'
;MTMRTQFRRVDCVFMPGGSMVLEYVPLDELTEAFEVAVVRSGLSLASMPVVQAQADMVGYALICRDSQWGTVLTADAARDALARALRRLGLEPVAEPPRGGRVLQ
;
A
#
# COMPACT_ATOMS: atom_id res chain seq x y z
N MET A 1 -5.57 -12.46 3.02
CA MET A 1 -5.24 -11.87 4.32
C MET A 1 -5.16 -10.38 4.05
N THR A 2 -5.79 -9.57 4.89
CA THR A 2 -6.04 -8.13 4.67
C THR A 2 -4.77 -7.34 4.93
N MET A 3 -4.43 -6.37 4.07
CA MET A 3 -3.28 -5.46 4.22
C MET A 3 -3.39 -4.66 5.53
N ARG A 4 -2.42 -4.76 6.44
CA ARG A 4 -2.52 -4.08 7.75
C ARG A 4 -2.03 -2.64 7.65
N THR A 5 -2.78 -1.74 8.29
CA THR A 5 -2.43 -0.33 8.40
C THR A 5 -1.83 -0.01 9.76
N GLN A 6 -1.02 1.04 9.80
CA GLN A 6 -0.42 1.61 11.00
C GLN A 6 -0.71 3.11 11.03
N PHE A 7 -0.62 3.73 12.20
CA PHE A 7 -0.72 5.19 12.29
C PHE A 7 0.62 5.81 12.69
N ARG A 8 0.96 6.94 12.08
CA ARG A 8 2.14 7.73 12.40
C ARG A 8 1.77 9.19 12.54
N ARG A 9 2.34 9.85 13.54
CA ARG A 9 2.30 11.31 13.65
C ARG A 9 3.37 11.92 12.75
N VAL A 10 2.97 12.87 11.91
CA VAL A 10 3.86 13.62 11.00
C VAL A 10 3.61 15.12 11.16
N ASP A 11 4.57 15.93 10.73
CA ASP A 11 4.45 17.38 10.76
C ASP A 11 3.39 17.85 9.75
N CYS A 12 2.52 18.77 10.19
CA CYS A 12 1.48 19.30 9.33
C CYS A 12 2.02 20.47 8.49
N VAL A 13 2.12 20.29 7.18
CA VAL A 13 2.63 21.32 6.25
C VAL A 13 1.74 22.57 6.20
N PHE A 14 0.46 22.44 6.59
CA PHE A 14 -0.53 23.52 6.57
C PHE A 14 -0.58 24.31 7.88
N MET A 15 0.05 23.81 8.95
CA MET A 15 0.01 24.42 10.27
C MET A 15 1.42 24.38 10.87
N PRO A 16 2.19 25.47 10.79
CA PRO A 16 3.53 25.54 11.38
C PRO A 16 3.49 25.18 12.87
N GLY A 17 4.27 24.16 13.28
CA GLY A 17 4.28 23.62 14.65
C GLY A 17 3.13 22.66 14.98
N GLY A 18 2.20 22.44 14.04
CA GLY A 18 1.14 21.46 14.13
C GLY A 18 1.60 20.07 13.68
N SER A 19 0.92 19.05 14.17
CA SER A 19 1.12 17.66 13.73
C SER A 19 -0.21 17.05 13.28
N MET A 20 -0.14 16.07 12.38
CA MET A 20 -1.27 15.27 11.95
C MET A 20 -0.99 13.79 12.13
N VAL A 21 -2.03 12.99 12.30
CA VAL A 21 -1.92 11.52 12.38
C VAL A 21 -2.34 10.96 11.02
N LEU A 22 -1.44 10.23 10.38
CA LEU A 22 -1.68 9.57 9.10
C LEU A 22 -1.80 8.07 9.29
N GLU A 23 -2.79 7.48 8.64
CA GLU A 23 -2.86 6.04 8.41
C GLU A 23 -1.96 5.68 7.20
N TYR A 24 -1.01 4.77 7.41
CA TYR A 24 -0.06 4.34 6.39
C TYR A 24 0.04 2.81 6.33
N VAL A 25 0.58 2.31 5.22
CA VAL A 25 0.84 0.88 5.01
C VAL A 25 2.35 0.66 4.84
N PRO A 26 2.98 -0.21 5.64
CA PRO A 26 4.35 -0.64 5.40
C PRO A 26 4.49 -1.34 4.04
N LEU A 27 5.64 -1.16 3.38
CA LEU A 27 5.88 -1.77 2.06
C LEU A 27 5.80 -3.31 2.10
N ASP A 28 6.23 -3.93 3.21
CA ASP A 28 6.16 -5.38 3.40
C ASP A 28 4.71 -5.88 3.45
N GLU A 29 3.82 -5.14 4.14
CA GLU A 29 2.38 -5.46 4.21
C GLU A 29 1.70 -5.30 2.84
N LEU A 30 2.07 -4.28 2.06
CA LEU A 30 1.60 -4.11 0.69
C LEU A 30 2.06 -5.27 -0.21
N THR A 31 3.32 -5.67 -0.05
CA THR A 31 3.93 -6.74 -0.84
C THR A 31 3.32 -8.10 -0.51
N GLU A 32 3.15 -8.41 0.78
CA GLU A 32 2.48 -9.63 1.24
C GLU A 32 1.03 -9.69 0.73
N ALA A 33 0.29 -8.58 0.79
CA ALA A 33 -1.08 -8.52 0.30
C ALA A 33 -1.19 -8.84 -1.20
N PHE A 34 -0.26 -8.31 -2.01
CA PHE A 34 -0.15 -8.63 -3.43
C PHE A 34 0.17 -10.11 -3.66
N GLU A 35 1.20 -10.64 -3.01
CA GLU A 35 1.62 -12.03 -3.16
C GLU A 35 0.49 -13.00 -2.78
N VAL A 36 -0.22 -12.74 -1.69
CA VAL A 36 -1.38 -13.54 -1.27
C VAL A 36 -2.49 -13.51 -2.31
N ALA A 37 -2.77 -12.35 -2.92
CA ALA A 37 -3.79 -12.24 -3.96
C ALA A 37 -3.42 -13.03 -5.23
N VAL A 38 -2.15 -12.95 -5.65
CA VAL A 38 -1.62 -13.68 -6.82
C VAL A 38 -1.62 -15.19 -6.58
N VAL A 39 -1.17 -15.65 -5.41
CA VAL A 39 -1.18 -17.09 -5.07
C VAL A 39 -2.61 -17.62 -5.03
N ARG A 40 -3.57 -16.86 -4.48
CA ARG A 40 -4.98 -17.25 -4.44
C ARG A 40 -5.62 -17.32 -5.83
N SER A 41 -5.15 -16.54 -6.79
CA SER A 41 -5.62 -16.61 -8.17
C SER A 41 -4.97 -17.74 -8.98
N GLY A 42 -4.06 -18.52 -8.37
CA GLY A 42 -3.35 -19.61 -9.03
C GLY A 42 -2.24 -19.16 -9.98
N LEU A 43 -1.86 -17.88 -9.96
CA LEU A 43 -0.75 -17.36 -10.77
C LEU A 43 0.59 -17.66 -10.08
N SER A 44 1.63 -17.86 -10.90
CA SER A 44 2.99 -18.05 -10.40
C SER A 44 3.64 -16.71 -10.07
N LEU A 45 4.18 -16.59 -8.86
CA LEU A 45 4.97 -15.43 -8.42
C LEU A 45 6.23 -15.22 -9.28
N ALA A 46 6.76 -16.29 -9.88
CA ALA A 46 7.93 -16.22 -10.74
C ALA A 46 7.60 -15.85 -12.21
N SER A 47 6.32 -15.68 -12.55
CA SER A 47 5.95 -15.31 -13.92
C SER A 47 6.31 -13.86 -14.20
N MET A 48 6.85 -13.59 -15.39
CA MET A 48 7.27 -12.23 -15.76
C MET A 48 6.17 -11.16 -15.61
N PRO A 49 4.89 -11.42 -15.96
CA PRO A 49 3.82 -10.45 -15.74
C PRO A 49 3.63 -10.09 -14.26
N VAL A 50 3.72 -11.08 -13.36
CA VAL A 50 3.59 -10.87 -11.91
C VAL A 50 4.79 -10.07 -11.37
N VAL A 51 6.01 -10.46 -11.75
CA VAL A 51 7.23 -9.75 -11.34
C VAL A 51 7.18 -8.29 -11.77
N GLN A 52 6.75 -8.02 -13.01
CA GLN A 52 6.61 -6.66 -13.51
C GLN A 52 5.52 -5.87 -12.76
N ALA A 53 4.36 -6.50 -12.51
CA ALA A 53 3.28 -5.85 -11.76
C ALA A 53 3.71 -5.49 -10.32
N GLN A 54 4.47 -6.37 -9.66
CA GLN A 54 5.04 -6.13 -8.34
C GLN A 54 6.08 -5.00 -8.37
N ALA A 55 6.99 -5.00 -9.35
CA ALA A 55 8.00 -3.96 -9.50
C ALA A 55 7.37 -2.59 -9.74
N ASP A 56 6.36 -2.51 -10.61
CA ASP A 56 5.61 -1.27 -10.87
C ASP A 56 4.90 -0.76 -9.60
N MET A 57 4.27 -1.67 -8.85
CA MET A 57 3.57 -1.36 -7.60
C MET A 57 4.54 -0.79 -6.54
N VAL A 58 5.69 -1.46 -6.34
CA VAL A 58 6.72 -1.01 -5.41
C VAL A 58 7.32 0.32 -5.85
N GLY A 59 7.59 0.50 -7.16
CA GLY A 59 8.09 1.76 -7.71
C GLY A 59 7.13 2.92 -7.44
N TYR A 60 5.84 2.73 -7.69
CA TYR A 60 4.80 3.72 -7.36
C TYR A 60 4.74 4.02 -5.86
N ALA A 61 4.76 2.97 -5.02
CA ALA A 61 4.73 3.12 -3.57
C ALA A 61 5.91 3.94 -3.02
N LEU A 62 7.12 3.74 -3.57
CA LEU A 62 8.30 4.52 -3.19
C LEU A 62 8.18 5.99 -3.60
N ILE A 63 7.66 6.28 -4.80
CA ILE A 63 7.42 7.66 -5.25
C ILE A 63 6.39 8.36 -4.34
N CYS A 64 5.29 7.69 -4.01
CA CYS A 64 4.27 8.25 -3.13
C CYS A 64 4.76 8.42 -1.69
N ARG A 65 5.60 7.49 -1.21
CA ARG A 65 6.22 7.58 0.10
C ARG A 65 7.06 8.85 0.26
N ASP A 66 7.72 9.32 -0.79
CA ASP A 66 8.56 10.52 -0.71
C ASP A 66 7.82 11.83 -1.07
N SER A 67 6.48 11.79 -1.17
CA SER A 67 5.66 12.95 -1.53
C SER A 67 5.39 13.89 -0.33
N GLN A 68 4.86 15.09 -0.62
CA GLN A 68 4.79 16.30 0.23
C GLN A 68 4.25 16.16 1.68
N TRP A 69 3.73 15.00 2.07
CA TRP A 69 3.14 14.73 3.39
C TRP A 69 4.08 13.92 4.31
N GLY A 70 5.33 13.70 3.89
CA GLY A 70 6.37 12.99 4.63
C GLY A 70 6.66 11.59 4.06
N THR A 71 7.65 10.89 4.64
CA THR A 71 8.20 9.59 4.18
C THR A 71 7.27 8.38 4.39
N VAL A 72 5.97 8.53 4.11
CA VAL A 72 4.92 7.53 4.40
C VAL A 72 4.02 7.25 3.20
N LEU A 73 3.80 5.97 2.91
CA LEU A 73 2.78 5.54 1.95
C LEU A 73 1.42 5.48 2.64
N THR A 74 0.53 6.43 2.34
CA THR A 74 -0.81 6.45 2.94
C THR A 74 -1.60 5.19 2.62
N ALA A 75 -2.53 4.82 3.50
CA ALA A 75 -3.37 3.64 3.28
C ALA A 75 -4.18 3.71 1.97
N ASP A 76 -4.66 4.91 1.59
CA ASP A 76 -5.37 5.09 0.32
C ASP A 76 -4.46 4.92 -0.89
N ALA A 77 -3.25 5.46 -0.86
CA ALA A 77 -2.27 5.27 -1.93
C ALA A 77 -1.86 3.79 -2.04
N ALA A 78 -1.69 3.08 -0.93
CA ALA A 78 -1.40 1.65 -0.91
C ALA A 78 -2.54 0.81 -1.51
N ARG A 79 -3.80 1.13 -1.18
CA ARG A 79 -4.98 0.47 -1.76
C ARG A 79 -5.06 0.69 -3.28
N ASP A 80 -4.80 1.91 -3.76
CA ASP A 80 -4.77 2.20 -5.20
C ASP A 80 -3.61 1.48 -5.90
N ALA A 81 -2.41 1.47 -5.29
CA ALA A 81 -1.25 0.74 -5.80
C ALA A 81 -1.54 -0.76 -5.98
N LEU A 82 -2.09 -1.40 -4.93
CA LEU A 82 -2.47 -2.80 -4.96
C LEU A 82 -3.55 -3.06 -6.02
N ALA A 83 -4.58 -2.24 -6.08
CA ALA A 83 -5.67 -2.39 -7.04
C ALA A 83 -5.17 -2.29 -8.50
N ARG A 84 -4.26 -1.35 -8.79
CA ARG A 84 -3.64 -1.22 -10.12
C ARG A 84 -2.80 -2.44 -10.49
N ALA A 85 -2.00 -2.94 -9.53
CA ALA A 85 -1.17 -4.12 -9.74
C ALA A 85 -2.01 -5.37 -10.04
N LEU A 86 -3.08 -5.58 -9.28
CA LEU A 86 -4.00 -6.71 -9.48
C LEU A 86 -4.77 -6.61 -10.81
N ARG A 87 -5.30 -5.44 -11.16
CA ARG A 87 -5.99 -5.23 -12.44
C ARG A 87 -5.09 -5.50 -13.64
N ARG A 88 -3.80 -5.18 -13.55
CA ARG A 88 -2.81 -5.52 -14.61
C ARG A 88 -2.69 -7.02 -14.85
N LEU A 89 -2.95 -7.83 -13.83
CA LEU A 89 -2.94 -9.29 -13.90
C LEU A 89 -4.32 -9.88 -14.25
N GLY A 90 -5.31 -9.04 -14.55
CA GLY A 90 -6.69 -9.47 -14.78
C GLY A 90 -7.40 -9.93 -13.50
N LEU A 91 -6.90 -9.53 -12.33
CA LEU A 91 -7.48 -9.88 -11.03
C LEU A 91 -8.35 -8.73 -10.52
N GLU A 92 -9.53 -9.08 -10.01
CA GLU A 92 -10.39 -8.11 -9.33
C GLU A 92 -9.85 -7.82 -7.93
N PRO A 93 -9.55 -6.55 -7.59
CA PRO A 93 -9.12 -6.20 -6.25
C PRO A 93 -10.27 -6.45 -5.28
N VAL A 94 -9.98 -7.20 -4.21
CA VAL A 94 -10.96 -7.40 -3.13
C VAL A 94 -11.22 -6.04 -2.48
N ALA A 95 -12.46 -5.56 -2.57
CA ALA A 95 -12.90 -4.36 -1.87
C ALA A 95 -12.95 -4.67 -0.36
N GLU A 96 -11.86 -4.44 0.35
CA GLU A 96 -11.86 -4.57 1.82
C GLU A 96 -12.39 -3.28 2.46
N PRO A 97 -13.40 -3.35 3.33
CA PRO A 97 -13.80 -2.21 4.15
C PRO A 97 -12.67 -1.86 5.13
N PRO A 98 -12.44 -0.57 5.45
CA PRO A 98 -11.38 -0.16 6.35
C PRO A 98 -11.64 -0.77 7.74
N ARG A 99 -10.77 -1.68 8.20
CA ARG A 99 -10.77 -2.17 9.58
C ARG A 99 -9.67 -1.44 10.34
N GLY A 100 -10.09 -0.76 11.42
CA GLY A 100 -9.30 0.19 12.19
C GLY A 100 -7.90 -0.31 12.51
N GLY A 101 -6.91 0.47 12.06
CA GLY A 101 -5.50 0.24 12.41
C GLY A 101 -5.24 0.39 13.90
N ARG A 102 -4.04 -0.01 14.32
CA ARG A 102 -3.54 0.21 15.68
C ARG A 102 -2.64 1.42 15.69
N VAL A 103 -2.93 2.41 16.54
CA VAL A 103 -2.07 3.59 16.70
C VAL A 103 -0.77 3.16 17.38
N LEU A 104 0.35 3.29 16.69
CA LEU A 104 1.68 3.12 17.29
C LEU A 104 2.08 4.46 17.91
N GLN A 105 2.39 4.44 19.21
CA GLN A 105 2.86 5.62 19.95
C GLN A 105 4.31 5.94 19.65
#